data_AF-G5A7V7-F1
#
_entry.id   AF-G5A7V7-F1
#
_cell.length_a   1.000
_cell.length_b   1.000
_cell.length_c   1.000
_cell.angle_alpha   90.00
_cell.angle_beta   90.00
_cell.angle_gamma   90.00
#
_symmetry.space_group_name_H-M   'P 1'
#
loop_
_entity.id
_entity.type
_entity.pdbx_description
1 polymer ?
#
loop_
_entity_poly.entity_id
_entity_poly.type
_entity_poly.pdbx_seq_one_letter_code
_entity_poly.pdbx_strand_id
1 'polypeptide(L)' 'SHSARKGSSTYVSGCCTGGPSSAFVSLRGGWNLPEVQDTYIRYETAGDRVVGRFVSGLPYETPEFSILPPFI' A
#
# COMPACT_ATOMS: atom_id res chain seq x y z
N SER A 1 15.02 9.92 5.82
CA SER A 1 13.95 10.07 6.83
C SER A 1 13.32 8.74 7.19
N HIS A 2 13.59 8.23 8.39
CA HIS A 2 13.05 6.94 8.89
C HIS A 2 11.61 7.08 9.43
N SER A 3 11.25 8.25 9.97
CA SER A 3 9.91 8.53 10.52
C SER A 3 8.82 8.64 9.46
N ALA A 4 9.13 9.17 8.28
CA ALA A 4 8.18 9.33 7.18
C ALA A 4 7.57 7.98 6.73
N ARG A 5 8.41 6.93 6.58
CA ARG A 5 7.97 5.56 6.23
C ARG A 5 7.02 4.96 7.27
N LYS A 6 7.26 5.25 8.56
CA LYS A 6 6.39 4.81 9.65
C LYS A 6 5.06 5.54 9.65
N GLY A 7 5.08 6.87 9.49
CA GLY A 7 3.86 7.67 9.39
C GLY A 7 3.00 7.27 8.20
N SER A 8 3.60 7.05 7.03
CA SER A 8 2.88 6.57 5.85
C SER A 8 2.29 5.17 6.08
N SER A 9 3.02 4.26 6.72
CA SER A 9 2.51 2.94 7.07
C SER A 9 1.30 3.02 7.99
N THR A 10 1.35 3.83 9.05
CA THR A 10 0.24 4.02 9.98
C THR A 10 -0.98 4.61 9.28
N TYR A 11 -0.77 5.63 8.44
CA TYR A 11 -1.84 6.24 7.66
C TYR A 11 -2.54 5.20 6.78
N VAL A 12 -1.78 4.47 5.96
CA VAL A 12 -2.31 3.46 5.03
C VAL A 12 -3.06 2.34 5.76
N SER A 13 -2.54 1.87 6.89
CA SER A 13 -3.21 0.84 7.70
C SER A 13 -4.52 1.31 8.33
N GLY A 14 -4.73 2.62 8.48
CA GLY A 14 -5.94 3.23 9.04
C GLY A 14 -6.93 3.78 8.00
N CYS A 15 -6.62 3.74 6.70
CA CYS A 15 -7.43 4.41 5.67
C CYS A 15 -8.84 3.84 5.48
N CYS A 16 -9.07 2.53 5.69
CA CYS A 16 -10.39 1.93 5.54
C CYS A 16 -10.58 0.65 6.38
N THR A 17 -11.83 0.24 6.60
CA THR A 17 -12.21 -0.92 7.43
C THR A 17 -11.64 -2.26 6.91
N GLY A 18 -11.25 -2.32 5.64
CA GLY A 18 -10.58 -3.48 5.02
C GLY A 18 -9.24 -3.13 4.39
N GLY A 19 -8.47 -2.24 5.02
CA GLY A 19 -7.20 -1.68 4.53
C GLY A 19 -6.24 -2.67 3.84
N PRO A 20 -5.28 -2.16 3.05
CA PRO A 20 -4.38 -3.01 2.28
C PRO A 20 -3.59 -3.94 3.21
N SER A 21 -3.35 -5.17 2.74
CA SER A 21 -2.59 -6.17 3.49
C SER A 21 -1.25 -5.60 3.97
N SER A 22 -0.86 -5.98 5.20
CA SER A 22 0.40 -5.59 5.81
C SER A 22 1.61 -5.94 4.94
N ALA A 23 1.51 -6.96 4.09
CA ALA A 23 2.53 -7.33 3.13
C ALA A 23 2.82 -6.22 2.10
N PHE A 24 1.79 -5.56 1.55
CA PHE A 24 1.97 -4.47 0.59
C PHE A 24 2.50 -3.21 1.26
N VAL A 25 2.10 -2.97 2.52
CA VAL A 25 2.62 -1.87 3.32
C VAL A 25 4.11 -2.08 3.65
N SER A 26 4.51 -3.31 3.99
CA SER A 26 5.91 -3.69 4.22
C SER A 26 6.75 -3.59 2.95
N LEU A 27 6.26 -4.06 1.80
CA LEU A 27 6.92 -3.90 0.51
C LEU A 27 7.22 -2.45 0.18
N ARG A 28 6.17 -1.60 0.18
CA ARG A 28 6.30 -0.16 -0.10
C ARG A 28 7.15 0.52 0.97
N GLY A 29 7.00 0.05 2.20
CA GLY A 29 7.79 0.41 3.35
C GLY A 29 9.22 -0.08 3.28
N GLY A 30 9.64 -0.87 2.28
CA GLY A 30 10.99 -1.42 2.08
C GLY A 30 11.46 -2.30 3.24
N TRP A 31 10.54 -3.08 3.82
CA TRP A 31 10.77 -3.98 4.95
C TRP A 31 10.52 -5.42 4.53
N ASN A 32 11.28 -6.34 5.11
CA ASN A 32 11.11 -7.76 4.86
C ASN A 32 9.96 -8.31 5.71
N LEU A 33 9.16 -9.20 5.12
CA LEU A 33 8.25 -10.04 5.89
C LEU A 33 9.05 -11.13 6.62
N PRO A 34 8.57 -11.60 7.78
CA PRO A 34 9.17 -12.76 8.43
C PRO A 34 9.03 -14.01 7.55
N GLU A 35 10.00 -14.92 7.64
CA GLU A 35 10.25 -16.03 6.71
C GLU A 35 9.01 -16.84 6.27
N VAL A 36 8.15 -17.21 7.22
CA VAL A 36 6.90 -17.94 6.94
C VAL A 36 5.92 -17.10 6.12
N GLN A 37 5.81 -15.81 6.42
CA GLN A 37 4.88 -14.92 5.73
C GLN A 37 5.34 -14.64 4.30
N ASP A 38 6.64 -14.48 4.08
CA ASP A 38 7.20 -14.26 2.74
C ASP A 38 6.97 -15.46 1.81
N THR A 39 6.93 -16.67 2.38
CA THR A 39 6.68 -17.91 1.62
C THR A 39 5.24 -18.01 1.09
N TYR A 40 4.26 -17.56 1.88
CA TYR A 40 2.84 -17.78 1.59
C TYR A 40 2.10 -16.55 1.07
N ILE A 41 2.59 -15.34 1.36
CA ILE A 41 1.93 -14.10 0.95
C ILE A 41 2.49 -13.67 -0.39
N ARG A 42 1.70 -13.88 -1.45
CA ARG A 42 2.06 -13.41 -2.78
C ARG A 42 1.91 -11.89 -2.89
N TYR A 43 2.98 -11.26 -3.33
CA TYR A 43 3.02 -9.85 -3.64
C TYR A 43 2.36 -9.56 -4.99
N GLU A 44 1.03 -9.51 -5.03
CA GLU A 44 0.33 -9.11 -6.24
C GLU A 44 0.44 -7.60 -6.50
N THR A 45 0.76 -7.23 -7.74
CA THR A 45 1.01 -5.85 -8.15
C THR A 45 -0.20 -4.92 -7.99
N ALA A 46 -1.40 -5.48 -7.81
CA ALA A 46 -2.61 -4.72 -7.51
C ALA A 46 -2.56 -4.06 -6.12
N GLY A 47 -2.03 -4.77 -5.11
CA GLY A 47 -1.95 -4.27 -3.74
C GLY A 47 -0.93 -3.14 -3.57
N ASP A 48 0.25 -3.25 -4.19
CA ASP A 48 1.26 -2.18 -4.15
C ASP A 48 0.77 -0.89 -4.80
N ARG A 49 -0.02 -0.99 -5.89
CA ARG A 49 -0.63 0.19 -6.53
C ARG A 49 -1.58 0.91 -5.60
N VAL A 50 -2.42 0.17 -4.86
CA VAL A 50 -3.36 0.75 -3.90
C VAL A 50 -2.61 1.45 -2.76
N VAL A 51 -1.59 0.81 -2.19
CA VAL A 51 -0.73 1.42 -1.15
C VAL A 51 -0.04 2.68 -1.68
N GLY A 52 0.49 2.65 -2.90
CA GLY A 52 1.10 3.81 -3.53
C GLY A 52 0.15 4.99 -3.63
N ARG A 53 -1.09 4.77 -4.07
CA ARG A 53 -2.11 5.82 -4.20
C ARG A 53 -2.54 6.40 -2.84
N PHE A 54 -2.65 5.57 -1.80
CA PHE A 54 -2.92 6.06 -0.44
C PHE A 54 -1.78 6.94 0.07
N VAL A 55 -0.51 6.53 -0.08
CA VAL A 55 0.63 7.35 0.35
C VAL A 55 0.73 8.67 -0.43
N SER A 56 0.25 8.70 -1.67
CA SER A 56 0.12 9.92 -2.48
C SER A 56 -1.05 10.83 -2.08
N GLY A 57 -1.91 10.41 -1.14
CA GLY A 57 -3.06 11.19 -0.68
C GLY A 57 -4.17 11.32 -1.72
N LEU A 58 -4.29 10.37 -2.65
CA LEU A 58 -5.34 10.39 -3.66
C LEU A 58 -6.72 10.09 -3.03
N PRO A 59 -7.80 10.71 -3.54
CA PRO A 59 -9.14 10.56 -2.99
C PRO A 59 -9.66 9.13 -3.23
N TYR A 60 -9.58 8.27 -2.21
CA TYR A 60 -9.95 6.86 -2.29
C TYR A 60 -11.45 6.58 -2.26
N GLU A 61 -12.25 7.57 -1.86
CA GLU A 61 -13.71 7.52 -1.87
C GLU A 61 -14.32 7.81 -3.24
N THR A 62 -13.48 7.99 -4.27
CA THR A 62 -13.89 8.39 -5.61
C THR A 62 -13.58 7.27 -6.60
N PRO A 63 -14.45 6.99 -7.59
CA PRO A 63 -14.19 5.96 -8.59
C PRO A 63 -12.91 6.23 -9.40
N GLU A 64 -12.49 7.49 -9.49
CA GLU A 64 -11.24 7.94 -10.10
C GLU A 64 -9.99 7.35 -9.44
N PHE A 65 -10.10 6.91 -8.18
CA PHE A 65 -9.01 6.27 -7.46
C PHE A 65 -8.48 5.01 -8.16
N SER A 66 -9.36 4.25 -8.80
CA SER A 66 -8.99 3.01 -9.49
C SER A 66 -8.55 3.23 -10.93
N ILE A 67 -8.79 4.42 -11.49
CA ILE A 67 -8.52 4.72 -12.89
C ILE A 67 -7.01 4.91 -13.08
N LEU A 68 -6.45 4.16 -14.03
CA LEU A 68 -5.07 4.35 -14.47
C LEU A 68 -4.95 5.70 -15.19
N PRO A 69 -3.85 6.44 -15.01
CA PRO A 69 -3.64 7.66 -15.77
C PRO A 69 -3.76 7.36 -17.27
N PRO A 70 -4.29 8.31 -18.07
CA PRO A 70 -4.36 8.13 -19.51
C PRO A 70 -2.97 7.79 -20.04
N PHE A 71 -2.85 6.68 -20.76
CA PHE A 71 -1.60 6.30 -21.41
C PHE A 71 -1.35 7.31 -22.53
N ILE A 72 -0.31 8.13 -22.40
CA ILE A 72 0.20 9.05 -23.43
C ILE A 72 1.35 8.34 -24.14
#